data_AF-A0A0M9AJT3-F1
#
_entry.id   AF-A0A0M9AJT3-F1
#
_cell.length_a   1.000
_cell.length_b   1.000
_cell.length_c   1.000
_cell.angle_alpha   90.00
_cell.angle_beta   90.00
_cell.angle_gamma   90.00
#
_symmetry.space_group_name_H-M   'P 1'
#
loop_
_entity.id
_entity.type
_entity.pdbx_description
1 polymer ?
#
loop_
_entity_poly.entity_id
_entity_poly.type
_entity_poly.pdbx_seq_one_letter_code
_entity_poly.pdbx_strand_id
1 'polypeptide(L)'
;MDNSSLRAPAETAVKQCLNLQSDESCAVVTDDQRKSIGEALYRVATEITDDSVFVRYPPGEQHGAEPPAPVAGAMATADVVLAPTTKSLSHTEARTDANEAGARVATLPGISEGVFLMGLDADYHRIEQHCEDVLAQVKDADEIRVTSPQGTDITFGIGAREWHMDTGIVHEPGEMSNLPAGEVFLAPETADGTFVVDGTMRPHGKLDGKRLTFEVEDGYVTDIDDPDIRAQVEDAADEVGRDAYNLAELGIGTNVAVTELVGSVLLDEKAGGTVHIAIGDDHAMGGDVHAPIHLDGILTEPTVYADGEVIDLPETNGD
;
A
#
# COMPACT_ATOMS: atom_id res chain seq x y z
N MET A 1 19.58 -15.77 3.30
CA MET A 1 19.62 -15.29 4.70
C MET A 1 19.24 -16.45 5.61
N ASP A 2 19.65 -16.46 6.87
CA ASP A 2 19.22 -17.52 7.79
C ASP A 2 17.72 -17.35 8.09
N ASN A 3 16.98 -18.44 8.16
CA ASN A 3 15.53 -18.43 8.37
C ASN A 3 15.14 -17.80 9.73
N SER A 4 16.11 -17.63 10.63
CA SER A 4 15.98 -16.90 11.89
C SER A 4 15.70 -15.40 11.71
N SER A 5 16.16 -14.77 10.62
CA SER A 5 15.97 -13.32 10.45
C SER A 5 14.54 -12.94 10.13
N LEU A 6 13.79 -13.80 9.43
CA LEU A 6 12.39 -13.52 9.05
C LEU A 6 11.40 -13.73 10.20
N ARG A 7 11.86 -14.17 11.38
CA ARG A 7 10.98 -14.46 12.50
C ARG A 7 10.33 -13.21 13.08
N ALA A 8 11.11 -12.16 13.35
CA ALA A 8 10.59 -10.94 13.97
C ALA A 8 9.45 -10.29 13.14
N PRO A 9 9.62 -10.02 11.82
CA PRO A 9 8.52 -9.51 11.00
C PRO A 9 7.34 -10.48 10.88
N ALA A 10 7.58 -11.80 10.93
CA ALA A 10 6.49 -12.77 10.97
C ALA A 10 5.72 -12.75 12.31
N GLU A 11 6.41 -12.50 13.43
CA GLU A 11 5.78 -12.28 14.73
C GLU A 11 4.94 -11.00 14.73
N THR A 12 5.45 -9.91 14.15
CA THR A 12 4.66 -8.68 13.97
C THR A 12 3.41 -8.94 13.15
N ALA A 13 3.54 -9.51 11.95
CA ALA A 13 2.39 -9.80 11.09
C ALA A 13 1.36 -10.71 11.78
N VAL A 14 1.78 -11.83 12.37
CA VAL A 14 0.83 -12.79 12.95
C VAL A 14 0.22 -12.28 14.27
N LYS A 15 1.01 -11.65 15.14
CA LYS A 15 0.61 -11.31 16.51
C LYS A 15 0.10 -9.88 16.65
N GLN A 16 0.74 -8.90 16.00
CA GLN A 16 0.35 -7.50 16.11
C GLN A 16 -0.64 -7.12 15.01
N CYS A 17 -0.34 -7.41 13.75
CA CYS A 17 -1.19 -7.00 12.64
C CYS A 17 -2.50 -7.79 12.61
N LEU A 18 -2.43 -9.13 12.66
CA LEU A 18 -3.62 -9.99 12.53
C LEU A 18 -4.20 -10.48 13.85
N ASN A 19 -3.47 -10.29 14.97
CA ASN A 19 -3.88 -10.72 16.31
C ASN A 19 -4.48 -12.14 16.33
N LEU A 20 -3.77 -13.12 15.76
CA LEU A 20 -4.20 -14.51 15.71
C LEU A 20 -4.35 -15.08 17.13
N GLN A 21 -5.49 -15.71 17.40
CA GLN A 21 -5.81 -16.38 18.66
C GLN A 21 -5.64 -17.90 18.58
N SER A 22 -5.56 -18.55 19.73
CA SER A 22 -5.31 -20.00 19.83
C SER A 22 -6.49 -20.89 19.42
N ASP A 23 -7.70 -20.34 19.38
CA ASP A 23 -8.94 -21.02 18.96
C ASP A 23 -9.36 -20.68 17.52
N GLU A 24 -8.55 -19.91 16.81
CA GLU A 24 -8.77 -19.50 15.42
C GLU A 24 -7.95 -20.36 14.45
N SER A 25 -8.45 -20.44 13.22
CA SER A 25 -7.80 -21.08 12.09
C SER A 25 -7.00 -20.08 11.26
N CYS A 26 -5.85 -20.51 10.73
CA CYS A 26 -4.94 -19.64 9.96
C CYS A 26 -4.54 -20.28 8.63
N ALA A 27 -4.77 -19.58 7.52
CA ALA A 27 -4.27 -19.98 6.20
C ALA A 27 -3.10 -19.10 5.77
N VAL A 28 -1.92 -19.69 5.60
CA VAL A 28 -0.78 -19.02 4.96
C VAL A 28 -0.73 -19.43 3.49
N VAL A 29 -1.03 -18.48 2.60
CA VAL A 29 -1.10 -18.67 1.14
C VAL A 29 0.13 -18.08 0.48
N THR A 30 0.92 -18.89 -0.22
CA THR A 30 2.15 -18.43 -0.85
C THR A 30 2.35 -19.04 -2.23
N ASP A 31 3.32 -18.54 -2.97
CA ASP A 31 3.84 -19.21 -4.15
C ASP A 31 5.30 -19.68 -4.00
N ASP A 32 5.82 -20.28 -5.07
CA ASP A 32 7.18 -20.82 -5.10
C ASP A 32 8.28 -19.76 -4.90
N GLN A 33 8.03 -18.50 -5.24
CA GLN A 33 9.01 -17.42 -5.10
C GLN A 33 8.94 -16.71 -3.75
N ARG A 34 7.81 -16.81 -3.04
CA ARG A 34 7.58 -16.19 -1.72
C ARG A 34 7.58 -17.19 -0.56
N LYS A 35 7.88 -18.45 -0.85
CA LYS A 35 7.88 -19.57 0.09
C LYS A 35 8.63 -19.31 1.40
N SER A 36 9.78 -18.65 1.39
CA SER A 36 10.57 -18.40 2.61
C SER A 36 9.83 -17.51 3.61
N ILE A 37 9.16 -16.47 3.13
CA ILE A 37 8.31 -15.58 3.94
C ILE A 37 7.09 -16.33 4.44
N GLY A 38 6.41 -17.08 3.55
CA GLY A 38 5.29 -17.93 3.96
C GLY A 38 5.67 -18.97 5.02
N GLU A 39 6.83 -19.60 4.92
CA GLU A 39 7.31 -20.57 5.92
C GLU A 39 7.58 -19.90 7.27
N ALA A 40 8.08 -18.66 7.29
CA ALA A 40 8.29 -17.90 8.52
C ALA A 40 6.96 -17.58 9.21
N LEU A 41 5.97 -17.06 8.46
CA LEU A 41 4.62 -16.78 8.94
C LEU A 41 3.93 -18.04 9.48
N TYR A 42 3.98 -19.14 8.72
CA TYR A 42 3.37 -20.41 9.14
C TYR A 42 3.98 -20.96 10.43
N ARG A 43 5.31 -20.89 10.59
CA ARG A 43 5.96 -21.33 11.83
C ARG A 43 5.47 -20.54 13.04
N VAL A 44 5.36 -19.22 12.93
CA VAL A 44 4.83 -18.38 14.01
C VAL A 44 3.36 -18.71 14.29
N ALA A 45 2.54 -18.88 13.26
CA ALA A 45 1.12 -19.24 13.42
C ALA A 45 0.94 -20.57 14.16
N THR A 46 1.74 -21.60 13.82
CA THR A 46 1.70 -22.92 14.49
C THR A 46 2.19 -22.92 15.95
N GLU A 47 2.80 -21.83 16.42
CA GLU A 47 3.13 -21.66 17.85
C GLU A 47 1.93 -21.13 18.66
N ILE A 48 0.89 -20.62 17.98
CA ILE A 48 -0.29 -19.97 18.58
C ILE A 48 -1.52 -20.90 18.48
N THR A 49 -1.76 -21.46 17.30
CA THR A 49 -2.92 -22.33 17.03
C THR A 49 -2.49 -23.64 16.35
N ASP A 50 -3.16 -24.74 16.71
CA ASP A 50 -2.99 -26.05 16.07
C ASP A 50 -3.74 -26.14 14.72
N ASP A 51 -4.60 -25.16 14.39
CA ASP A 51 -5.41 -25.13 13.16
C ASP A 51 -4.82 -24.19 12.09
N SER A 52 -3.53 -24.36 11.83
CA SER A 52 -2.82 -23.62 10.78
C SER A 52 -2.59 -24.49 9.54
N VAL A 53 -2.80 -23.92 8.36
CA VAL A 53 -2.50 -24.55 7.07
C VAL A 53 -1.52 -23.72 6.23
N PHE A 54 -0.65 -24.42 5.48
CA PHE A 54 0.27 -23.81 4.53
C PHE A 54 -0.10 -24.23 3.11
N VAL A 55 -0.54 -23.27 2.31
CA VAL A 55 -1.02 -23.51 0.95
C VAL A 55 -0.05 -22.87 -0.03
N ARG A 56 0.49 -23.68 -0.95
CA ARG A 56 1.42 -23.21 -1.97
C ARG A 56 0.93 -23.54 -3.38
N TYR A 57 0.98 -22.57 -4.28
CA TYR A 57 0.61 -22.72 -5.68
C TYR A 57 1.57 -21.97 -6.62
N PRO A 58 1.63 -22.30 -7.93
CA PRO A 58 2.42 -21.53 -8.88
C PRO A 58 1.90 -20.09 -9.02
N PRO A 59 2.76 -19.07 -9.22
CA PRO A 59 2.31 -17.69 -9.42
C PRO A 59 1.33 -17.55 -10.59
N GLY A 60 0.35 -16.65 -10.45
CA GLY A 60 -0.53 -16.26 -11.55
C GLY A 60 0.19 -15.46 -12.65
N GLU A 61 -0.52 -15.20 -13.75
CA GLU A 61 0.03 -14.44 -14.88
C GLU A 61 0.15 -12.94 -14.57
N GLN A 62 -0.81 -12.40 -13.82
CA GLN A 62 -0.92 -10.97 -13.50
C GLN A 62 -1.44 -10.73 -12.07
N HIS A 63 -1.30 -9.49 -11.58
CA HIS A 63 -1.94 -9.07 -10.32
C HIS A 63 -3.47 -9.16 -10.47
N GLY A 64 -4.19 -9.57 -9.42
CA GLY A 64 -5.64 -9.78 -9.48
C GLY A 64 -6.08 -11.05 -10.22
N ALA A 65 -5.15 -11.93 -10.62
CA ALA A 65 -5.52 -13.24 -11.13
C ALA A 65 -6.03 -14.15 -10.00
N GLU A 66 -7.22 -14.73 -10.17
CA GLU A 66 -7.81 -15.63 -9.18
C GLU A 66 -6.90 -16.82 -8.84
N PRO A 67 -6.78 -17.19 -7.55
CA PRO A 67 -6.04 -18.37 -7.16
C PRO A 67 -6.85 -19.65 -7.49
N PRO A 68 -6.20 -20.83 -7.56
CA PRO A 68 -6.90 -22.09 -7.75
C PRO A 68 -7.99 -22.32 -6.68
N ALA A 69 -9.11 -22.94 -7.05
CA ALA A 69 -10.24 -23.17 -6.15
C ALA A 69 -9.88 -23.80 -4.77
N PRO A 70 -8.91 -24.75 -4.65
CA PRO A 70 -8.49 -25.24 -3.34
C PRO A 70 -7.82 -24.16 -2.46
N VAL A 71 -7.13 -23.19 -3.06
CA VAL A 71 -6.53 -22.05 -2.36
C VAL A 71 -7.62 -21.08 -1.90
N ALA A 72 -8.54 -20.73 -2.80
CA ALA A 72 -9.69 -19.87 -2.46
C ALA A 72 -10.53 -20.49 -1.33
N GLY A 73 -10.77 -21.81 -1.37
CA GLY A 73 -11.49 -22.51 -0.30
C GLY A 73 -10.75 -22.48 1.04
N ALA A 74 -9.42 -22.53 1.05
CA ALA A 74 -8.64 -22.38 2.28
C ALA A 74 -8.71 -20.95 2.83
N MET A 75 -8.70 -19.93 1.96
CA MET A 75 -8.87 -18.53 2.35
C MET A 75 -10.25 -18.29 2.95
N ALA A 76 -11.31 -18.75 2.26
CA ALA A 76 -12.70 -18.52 2.65
C ALA A 76 -13.17 -19.26 3.91
N THR A 77 -12.37 -20.21 4.42
CA THR A 77 -12.72 -21.01 5.61
C THR A 77 -11.82 -20.75 6.81
N ALA A 78 -10.80 -19.91 6.66
CA ALA A 78 -9.90 -19.53 7.74
C ALA A 78 -10.37 -18.24 8.43
N ASP A 79 -10.09 -18.10 9.72
CA ASP A 79 -10.34 -16.85 10.47
C ASP A 79 -9.26 -15.78 10.16
N VAL A 80 -8.04 -16.23 9.87
CA VAL A 80 -6.90 -15.39 9.48
C VAL A 80 -6.28 -15.89 8.18
N VAL A 81 -6.01 -14.99 7.25
CA VAL A 81 -5.31 -15.28 6.00
C VAL A 81 -4.10 -14.36 5.87
N LEU A 82 -2.93 -14.95 5.66
CA LEU A 82 -1.69 -14.25 5.32
C LEU A 82 -1.23 -14.71 3.94
N ALA A 83 -1.17 -13.79 2.97
CA ALA A 83 -0.96 -14.11 1.57
C ALA A 83 0.29 -13.45 0.97
N PRO A 84 1.52 -13.88 1.33
CA PRO A 84 2.73 -13.47 0.63
C PRO A 84 2.83 -14.13 -0.75
N THR A 85 2.50 -13.38 -1.80
CA THR A 85 2.47 -13.87 -3.18
C THR A 85 3.21 -12.92 -4.12
N THR A 86 3.72 -13.43 -5.23
CA THR A 86 4.41 -12.67 -6.27
C THR A 86 3.43 -11.78 -7.04
N LYS A 87 2.24 -12.30 -7.29
CA LYS A 87 1.11 -11.57 -7.88
C LYS A 87 0.07 -11.29 -6.82
N SER A 88 -0.41 -10.06 -6.80
CA SER A 88 -1.34 -9.60 -5.77
C SER A 88 -2.64 -10.40 -5.80
N LEU A 89 -3.09 -10.81 -4.60
CA LEU A 89 -4.44 -11.32 -4.37
C LEU A 89 -5.36 -10.24 -3.78
N SER A 90 -4.88 -9.00 -3.59
CA SER A 90 -5.66 -7.92 -2.96
C SER A 90 -6.95 -7.62 -3.73
N HIS A 91 -6.96 -7.69 -5.06
CA HIS A 91 -8.16 -7.46 -5.88
C HIS A 91 -8.59 -8.76 -6.55
N THR A 92 -9.04 -9.73 -5.74
CA THR A 92 -9.58 -11.03 -6.21
C THR A 92 -10.92 -11.32 -5.53
N GLU A 93 -11.80 -12.03 -6.22
CA GLU A 93 -13.03 -12.58 -5.66
C GLU A 93 -12.70 -13.49 -4.47
N ALA A 94 -11.67 -14.34 -4.58
CA ALA A 94 -11.25 -15.21 -3.47
C ALA A 94 -10.91 -14.45 -2.17
N ARG A 95 -10.29 -13.26 -2.29
CA ARG A 95 -10.01 -12.39 -1.14
C ARG A 95 -11.30 -11.77 -0.61
N THR A 96 -12.10 -11.17 -1.50
CA THR A 96 -13.39 -10.55 -1.13
C THR A 96 -14.30 -11.54 -0.42
N ASP A 97 -14.48 -12.74 -0.97
CA ASP A 97 -15.28 -13.82 -0.40
C ASP A 97 -14.78 -14.23 0.99
N ALA A 98 -13.46 -14.27 1.21
CA ALA A 98 -12.88 -14.57 2.51
C ALA A 98 -13.21 -13.49 3.54
N ASN A 99 -13.06 -12.21 3.17
CA ASN A 99 -13.45 -11.09 4.03
C ASN A 99 -14.96 -11.10 4.32
N GLU A 100 -15.82 -11.31 3.32
CA GLU A 100 -17.27 -11.41 3.50
C GLU A 100 -17.68 -12.58 4.40
N ALA A 101 -16.90 -13.66 4.41
CA ALA A 101 -17.06 -14.79 5.33
C ALA A 101 -16.55 -14.50 6.75
N GLY A 102 -15.91 -13.35 6.98
CA GLY A 102 -15.41 -12.89 8.29
C GLY A 102 -13.90 -13.05 8.48
N ALA A 103 -13.16 -13.54 7.48
CA ALA A 103 -11.72 -13.68 7.60
C ALA A 103 -11.03 -12.31 7.70
N ARG A 104 -10.00 -12.23 8.55
CA ARG A 104 -9.04 -11.12 8.56
C ARG A 104 -7.94 -11.45 7.56
N VAL A 105 -7.70 -10.58 6.59
CA VAL A 105 -6.81 -10.89 5.46
C VAL A 105 -5.70 -9.87 5.34
N ALA A 106 -4.45 -10.33 5.36
CA ALA A 106 -3.32 -9.53 4.92
C ALA A 106 -2.67 -10.13 3.68
N THR A 107 -2.65 -9.35 2.60
CA THR A 107 -1.89 -9.69 1.39
C THR A 107 -0.52 -9.03 1.44
N LEU A 108 0.50 -9.65 0.84
CA LEU A 108 1.84 -9.09 0.76
C LEU A 108 2.33 -9.14 -0.69
N PRO A 109 1.79 -8.29 -1.58
CA PRO A 109 1.94 -8.43 -3.02
C PRO A 109 3.36 -8.13 -3.51
N GLY A 110 3.98 -9.10 -4.17
CA GLY A 110 5.33 -8.95 -4.68
C GLY A 110 6.41 -8.88 -3.60
N ILE A 111 6.06 -9.09 -2.32
CA ILE A 111 6.93 -8.90 -1.16
C ILE A 111 8.32 -9.57 -1.30
N SER A 112 9.40 -8.85 -1.00
CA SER A 112 10.74 -9.46 -0.94
C SER A 112 11.16 -9.70 0.51
N GLU A 113 12.17 -10.54 0.75
CA GLU A 113 12.70 -10.73 2.11
C GLU A 113 13.21 -9.41 2.71
N GLY A 114 13.81 -8.53 1.89
CA GLY A 114 14.28 -7.22 2.33
C GLY A 114 13.14 -6.29 2.72
N VAL A 115 12.07 -6.25 1.91
CA VAL A 115 10.87 -5.45 2.22
C VAL A 115 10.16 -5.99 3.47
N PHE A 116 10.05 -7.32 3.58
CA PHE A 116 9.45 -7.96 4.75
C PHE A 116 10.22 -7.64 6.04
N LEU A 117 11.56 -7.66 6.00
CA LEU A 117 12.38 -7.28 7.14
C LEU A 117 12.21 -5.79 7.48
N MET A 118 12.37 -4.90 6.50
CA MET A 118 12.36 -3.45 6.75
C MET A 118 10.99 -2.93 7.20
N GLY A 119 9.91 -3.39 6.57
CA GLY A 119 8.58 -2.84 6.83
C GLY A 119 7.78 -3.53 7.94
N LEU A 120 8.17 -4.75 8.36
CA LEU A 120 7.44 -5.51 9.39
C LEU A 120 8.26 -5.81 10.66
N ASP A 121 9.58 -5.64 10.67
CA ASP A 121 10.35 -5.65 11.93
C ASP A 121 10.19 -4.30 12.64
N ALA A 122 8.95 -3.97 12.97
CA ALA A 122 8.48 -2.67 13.46
C ALA A 122 7.40 -2.85 14.53
N ASP A 123 7.14 -1.78 15.29
CA ASP A 123 6.00 -1.70 16.22
C ASP A 123 4.78 -1.14 15.47
N TYR A 124 3.83 -2.01 15.13
CA TYR A 124 2.65 -1.60 14.36
C TYR A 124 1.64 -0.80 15.17
N HIS A 125 1.68 -0.86 16.51
CA HIS A 125 0.88 0.05 17.33
C HIS A 125 1.40 1.49 17.26
N ARG A 126 2.72 1.66 17.11
CA ARG A 126 3.31 2.97 16.88
C ARG A 126 3.01 3.49 15.47
N ILE A 127 3.02 2.62 14.46
CA ILE A 127 2.61 2.98 13.09
C ILE A 127 1.13 3.39 13.06
N GLU A 128 0.26 2.63 13.73
CA GLU A 128 -1.16 2.98 13.92
C GLU A 128 -1.30 4.37 14.56
N GLN A 129 -0.56 4.66 15.64
CA GLN A 129 -0.57 5.98 16.26
C GLN A 129 -0.11 7.08 15.29
N HIS A 130 0.92 6.84 14.47
CA HIS A 130 1.34 7.81 13.45
C HIS A 130 0.27 8.04 12.37
N CYS A 131 -0.48 7.01 11.96
CA CYS A 131 -1.66 7.18 11.10
C CYS A 131 -2.71 8.05 11.78
N GLU A 132 -3.05 7.78 13.05
CA GLU A 132 -4.04 8.57 13.80
C GLU A 132 -3.63 10.03 13.94
N ASP A 133 -2.35 10.30 14.23
CA ASP A 133 -1.79 11.64 14.39
C ASP A 133 -1.80 12.42 13.06
N VAL A 134 -1.46 11.78 11.93
CA VAL A 134 -1.55 12.39 10.60
C VAL A 134 -3.02 12.66 10.24
N LEU A 135 -3.90 11.66 10.39
CA LEU A 135 -5.32 11.78 10.09
C LEU A 135 -5.95 12.92 10.89
N ALA A 136 -5.62 13.06 12.17
CA ALA A 136 -6.14 14.13 13.03
C ALA A 136 -5.83 15.54 12.51
N GLN A 137 -4.74 15.72 11.77
CA GLN A 137 -4.32 16.99 11.19
C GLN A 137 -4.98 17.28 9.83
N VAL A 138 -5.36 16.25 9.06
CA VAL A 138 -5.82 16.41 7.66
C VAL A 138 -7.31 16.14 7.45
N LYS A 139 -7.96 15.38 8.33
CA LYS A 139 -9.33 14.87 8.11
C LYS A 139 -10.42 15.93 7.91
N ASP A 140 -10.23 17.11 8.50
CA ASP A 140 -11.22 18.20 8.49
C ASP A 140 -10.80 19.34 7.53
N ALA A 141 -9.70 19.16 6.78
CA ALA A 141 -9.18 20.17 5.88
C ALA A 141 -9.95 20.20 4.55
N ASP A 142 -10.25 21.40 4.06
CA ASP A 142 -10.86 21.59 2.74
C ASP A 142 -9.81 21.46 1.63
N GLU A 143 -8.57 21.88 1.93
CA GLU A 143 -7.45 21.93 1.01
C GLU A 143 -6.19 21.29 1.61
N ILE A 144 -5.51 20.45 0.81
CA ILE A 144 -4.16 19.97 1.11
C ILE A 144 -3.20 20.50 0.06
N ARG A 145 -2.10 21.14 0.48
CA ARG A 145 -1.03 21.55 -0.42
C ARG A 145 0.25 20.79 -0.10
N VAL A 146 0.93 20.31 -1.14
CA VAL A 146 2.21 19.62 -1.01
C VAL A 146 3.27 20.42 -1.76
N THR A 147 4.40 20.67 -1.11
CA THR A 147 5.57 21.32 -1.73
C THR A 147 6.84 20.53 -1.47
N SER A 148 7.85 20.62 -2.33
CA SER A 148 9.16 20.04 -2.07
C SER A 148 10.31 20.82 -2.72
N PRO A 149 11.55 20.73 -2.20
CA PRO A 149 12.74 21.32 -2.83
C PRO A 149 13.00 20.84 -4.27
N GLN A 150 12.43 19.70 -4.65
CA GLN A 150 12.56 19.08 -5.97
C GLN A 150 11.76 19.80 -7.04
N GLY A 151 10.76 20.60 -6.66
CA GLY A 151 9.90 21.37 -7.55
C GLY A 151 8.41 21.04 -7.44
N THR A 152 8.00 20.19 -6.50
CA THR A 152 6.58 19.96 -6.21
C THR A 152 5.97 21.23 -5.62
N ASP A 153 4.83 21.63 -6.16
CA ASP A 153 3.90 22.62 -5.65
C ASP A 153 2.52 22.31 -6.25
N ILE A 154 1.75 21.49 -5.54
CA ILE A 154 0.44 21.00 -5.97
C ILE A 154 -0.57 21.17 -4.84
N THR A 155 -1.79 21.56 -5.19
CA THR A 155 -2.88 21.80 -4.25
C THR A 155 -4.05 20.88 -4.59
N PHE A 156 -4.58 20.19 -3.60
CA PHE A 156 -5.69 19.24 -3.68
C PHE A 156 -6.93 19.81 -3.01
N GLY A 157 -8.06 19.77 -3.71
CA GLY A 157 -9.37 19.99 -3.13
C GLY A 157 -9.93 18.66 -2.62
N ILE A 158 -10.21 18.59 -1.32
CA ILE A 158 -10.70 17.37 -0.66
C ILE A 158 -12.21 17.21 -0.86
N GLY A 159 -12.95 18.32 -0.75
CA GLY A 159 -14.40 18.31 -0.96
C GLY A 159 -15.12 17.42 0.05
N ALA A 160 -15.94 16.49 -0.45
CA ALA A 160 -16.67 15.53 0.38
C ALA A 160 -15.99 14.15 0.47
N ARG A 161 -14.74 14.03 0.01
CA ARG A 161 -13.99 12.76 0.02
C ARG A 161 -13.59 12.39 1.45
N GLU A 162 -13.61 11.11 1.76
CA GLU A 162 -13.22 10.60 3.07
C GLU A 162 -11.75 10.17 3.06
N TRP A 163 -11.05 10.45 4.15
CA TRP A 163 -9.71 9.91 4.38
C TRP A 163 -9.80 8.48 4.89
N HIS A 164 -8.84 7.68 4.46
CA HIS A 164 -8.65 6.29 4.87
C HIS A 164 -7.30 6.12 5.57
N MET A 165 -7.20 5.11 6.43
CA MET A 165 -5.94 4.70 7.05
C MET A 165 -5.67 3.25 6.69
N ASP A 166 -4.45 2.95 6.26
CA ASP A 166 -3.93 1.59 6.24
C ASP A 166 -2.86 1.47 7.34
N THR A 167 -3.31 1.10 8.55
CA THR A 167 -2.44 0.95 9.73
C THR A 167 -1.74 -0.41 9.76
N GLY A 168 -2.22 -1.38 8.99
CA GLY A 168 -1.82 -2.78 9.09
C GLY A 168 -2.39 -3.52 10.31
N ILE A 169 -3.21 -2.88 11.13
CA ILE A 169 -3.96 -3.52 12.22
C ILE A 169 -5.29 -4.02 11.66
N VAL A 170 -5.42 -5.34 11.59
CA VAL A 170 -6.55 -6.05 10.96
C VAL A 170 -7.12 -6.99 12.00
N HIS A 171 -7.84 -6.43 12.98
CA HIS A 171 -8.29 -7.16 14.18
C HIS A 171 -9.75 -7.54 14.11
N GLU A 172 -10.58 -6.82 13.35
CA GLU A 172 -12.00 -7.07 13.27
C GLU A 172 -12.34 -8.03 12.10
N PRO A 173 -13.34 -8.91 12.27
CA PRO A 173 -13.75 -9.84 11.23
C PRO A 173 -14.09 -9.14 9.91
N GLY A 174 -13.53 -9.65 8.81
CA GLY A 174 -13.76 -9.13 7.46
C GLY A 174 -12.86 -7.95 7.06
N GLU A 175 -11.97 -7.48 7.94
CA GLU A 175 -10.99 -6.46 7.58
C GLU A 175 -9.85 -7.01 6.70
N MET A 176 -9.22 -6.10 5.96
CA MET A 176 -8.00 -6.42 5.21
C MET A 176 -6.99 -5.27 5.20
N SER A 177 -5.72 -5.61 5.00
CA SER A 177 -4.63 -4.65 4.75
C SER A 177 -3.60 -5.25 3.78
N ASN A 178 -2.77 -4.42 3.16
CA ASN A 178 -1.55 -4.86 2.48
C ASN A 178 -0.40 -4.70 3.48
N LEU A 179 0.38 -5.75 3.71
CA LEU A 179 1.56 -5.66 4.58
C LEU A 179 2.84 -5.67 3.74
N PRO A 180 3.83 -4.80 4.05
CA PRO A 180 3.82 -3.76 5.09
C PRO A 180 2.81 -2.63 4.84
N ALA A 181 2.29 -2.06 5.92
CA ALA A 181 1.33 -0.94 5.89
C ALA A 181 1.92 0.32 6.52
N GLY A 182 1.11 1.35 6.69
CA GLY A 182 1.46 2.61 7.35
C GLY A 182 1.27 3.80 6.42
N GLU A 183 0.03 4.18 6.20
CA GLU A 183 -0.31 5.40 5.46
C GLU A 183 -1.67 5.98 5.85
N VAL A 184 -1.87 7.23 5.46
CA VAL A 184 -3.17 7.92 5.45
C VAL A 184 -3.38 8.46 4.04
N PHE A 185 -4.51 8.13 3.41
CA PHE A 185 -4.73 8.40 1.98
C PHE A 185 -6.17 8.75 1.65
N LEU A 186 -6.39 9.35 0.48
CA LEU A 186 -7.71 9.53 -0.12
C LEU A 186 -7.63 9.60 -1.65
N ALA A 187 -8.78 9.44 -2.31
CA ALA A 187 -8.98 9.89 -3.68
C ALA A 187 -9.48 11.36 -3.70
N PRO A 188 -8.69 12.35 -4.14
CA PRO A 188 -9.06 13.77 -4.09
C PRO A 188 -10.22 14.12 -5.05
N GLU A 189 -10.91 15.25 -4.82
CA GLU A 189 -11.96 15.75 -5.75
C GLU A 189 -11.35 16.55 -6.91
N THR A 190 -10.39 17.42 -6.61
CA THR A 190 -9.65 18.20 -7.61
C THR A 190 -8.18 18.32 -7.23
N ALA A 191 -7.33 18.63 -8.19
CA ALA A 191 -5.95 19.00 -7.93
C ALA A 191 -5.40 19.91 -9.04
N ASP A 192 -4.56 20.86 -8.66
CA ASP A 192 -3.91 21.81 -9.57
C ASP A 192 -2.47 22.07 -9.15
N GLY A 193 -1.56 22.05 -10.13
CA GLY A 193 -0.15 22.40 -9.94
C GLY A 193 0.82 21.40 -10.55
N THR A 194 1.96 21.22 -9.89
CA THR A 194 3.03 20.35 -10.37
C THR A 194 3.52 19.44 -9.26
N PHE A 195 3.70 18.16 -9.55
CA PHE A 195 4.37 17.24 -8.64
C PHE A 195 5.60 16.60 -9.30
N VAL A 196 6.63 16.37 -8.48
CA VAL A 196 7.92 15.82 -8.90
C VAL A 196 8.21 14.56 -8.11
N VAL A 197 8.22 13.43 -8.81
CA VAL A 197 8.58 12.13 -8.25
C VAL A 197 10.10 11.97 -8.29
N ASP A 198 10.71 11.74 -7.13
CA ASP A 198 12.16 11.58 -6.99
C ASP A 198 12.58 10.35 -6.16
N GLY A 199 11.63 9.66 -5.53
CA GLY A 199 11.85 8.43 -4.78
C GLY A 199 11.76 7.18 -5.65
N THR A 200 10.54 6.70 -5.86
CA THR A 200 10.25 5.45 -6.56
C THR A 200 9.05 5.64 -7.49
N MET A 201 9.11 5.03 -8.68
CA MET A 201 8.03 5.03 -9.66
C MET A 201 8.10 3.78 -10.52
N ARG A 202 6.98 3.10 -10.78
CA ARG A 202 6.94 2.02 -11.79
C ARG A 202 6.88 2.63 -13.20
N PRO A 203 7.61 2.08 -14.19
CA PRO A 203 8.35 0.82 -14.17
C PRO A 203 9.83 0.96 -13.75
N HIS A 204 10.30 2.18 -13.47
CA HIS A 204 11.72 2.49 -13.22
C HIS A 204 12.26 1.90 -11.89
N GLY A 205 11.41 1.69 -10.90
CA GLY A 205 11.82 1.36 -9.53
C GLY A 205 12.32 2.61 -8.81
N LYS A 206 13.36 2.48 -7.99
CA LYS A 206 14.01 3.63 -7.34
C LYS A 206 14.68 4.52 -8.39
N LEU A 207 14.47 5.83 -8.29
CA LEU A 207 14.89 6.78 -9.32
C LEU A 207 16.35 7.24 -9.20
N ASP A 208 17.01 6.98 -8.07
CA ASP A 208 18.44 7.22 -7.83
C ASP A 208 18.94 8.59 -8.36
N GLY A 209 18.18 9.66 -8.08
CA GLY A 209 18.49 11.04 -8.46
C GLY A 209 17.89 11.50 -9.79
N LYS A 210 17.20 10.63 -10.53
CA LYS A 210 16.27 11.03 -11.60
C LYS A 210 15.02 11.67 -10.97
N ARG A 211 14.45 12.65 -11.66
CA ARG A 211 13.18 13.31 -11.29
C ARG A 211 12.22 13.20 -12.44
N LEU A 212 10.96 12.94 -12.14
CA LEU A 212 9.87 12.86 -13.11
C LEU A 212 8.84 13.92 -12.74
N THR A 213 8.48 14.78 -13.69
CA THR A 213 7.64 15.95 -13.49
C THR A 213 6.29 15.73 -14.14
N PHE A 214 5.24 16.11 -13.42
CA PHE A 214 3.85 15.98 -13.84
C PHE A 214 3.14 17.32 -13.63
N GLU A 215 2.45 17.80 -14.66
CA GLU A 215 1.56 18.97 -14.57
C GLU A 215 0.11 18.49 -14.43
N VAL A 216 -0.66 19.13 -13.55
CA VAL A 216 -2.04 18.76 -13.23
C VAL A 216 -2.95 19.99 -13.29
N GLU A 217 -4.09 19.85 -13.95
CA GLU A 217 -5.15 20.85 -14.00
C GLU A 217 -6.53 20.19 -13.83
N ASP A 218 -7.37 20.76 -12.95
CA ASP A 218 -8.73 20.29 -12.64
C ASP A 218 -8.79 18.78 -12.28
N GLY A 219 -7.77 18.26 -11.57
CA GLY A 219 -7.69 16.85 -11.15
C GLY A 219 -7.18 15.88 -12.22
N TYR A 220 -6.69 16.37 -13.36
CA TYR A 220 -6.15 15.52 -14.42
C TYR A 220 -4.73 15.92 -14.81
N VAL A 221 -3.89 14.91 -15.02
CA VAL A 221 -2.53 15.10 -15.51
C VAL A 221 -2.56 15.61 -16.96
N THR A 222 -1.90 16.75 -17.22
CA THR A 222 -1.86 17.42 -18.52
C THR A 222 -0.52 17.27 -19.24
N ASP A 223 0.59 17.08 -18.49
CA ASP A 223 1.90 16.75 -19.04
C ASP A 223 2.68 15.77 -18.15
N ILE A 224 3.46 14.90 -18.79
CA ILE A 224 4.30 13.87 -18.16
C ILE A 224 5.68 13.92 -18.84
N ASP A 225 6.73 14.33 -18.14
CA ASP A 225 8.05 14.50 -18.77
C ASP A 225 8.75 13.16 -19.14
N ASP A 226 8.36 12.07 -18.48
CA ASP A 226 8.91 10.74 -18.71
C ASP A 226 8.18 10.01 -19.86
N PRO A 227 8.88 9.61 -20.93
CA PRO A 227 8.24 9.00 -22.09
C PRO A 227 7.65 7.62 -21.83
N ASP A 228 8.20 6.84 -20.89
CA ASP A 228 7.73 5.47 -20.62
C ASP A 228 6.44 5.50 -19.79
N ILE A 229 6.30 6.44 -18.87
CA ILE A 229 5.06 6.66 -18.11
C ILE A 229 4.00 7.31 -19.00
N ARG A 230 4.38 8.32 -19.79
CA ARG A 230 3.49 8.94 -20.76
C ARG A 230 2.85 7.90 -21.69
N ALA A 231 3.66 7.00 -22.23
CA ALA A 231 3.17 5.92 -23.10
C ALA A 231 2.17 4.99 -22.38
N GLN A 232 2.40 4.64 -21.11
CA GLN A 232 1.45 3.81 -20.35
C GLN A 232 0.12 4.51 -20.11
N VAL A 233 0.14 5.81 -19.80
CA VAL A 233 -1.10 6.59 -19.62
C VAL A 233 -1.82 6.78 -20.96
N GLU A 234 -1.10 7.01 -22.05
CA GLU A 234 -1.66 7.07 -23.42
C GLU A 234 -2.28 5.74 -23.85
N ASP A 235 -1.61 4.61 -23.59
CA ASP A 235 -2.14 3.27 -23.87
C ASP A 235 -3.41 2.98 -23.06
N ALA A 236 -3.46 3.38 -21.78
CA ALA A 236 -4.67 3.28 -20.96
C ALA A 236 -5.79 4.21 -21.47
N ALA A 237 -5.43 5.41 -21.95
CA ALA A 237 -6.36 6.37 -22.50
C ALA A 237 -7.04 5.90 -23.80
N ASP A 238 -6.42 4.99 -24.56
CA ASP A 238 -7.06 4.34 -25.70
C ASP A 238 -8.29 3.50 -25.26
N GLU A 239 -8.33 3.03 -24.01
CA GLU A 239 -9.45 2.25 -23.46
C GLU A 239 -10.48 3.12 -22.73
N VAL A 240 -10.03 4.04 -21.87
CA VAL A 240 -10.92 4.81 -20.95
C VAL A 240 -10.91 6.33 -21.19
N GLY A 241 -10.13 6.82 -22.15
CA GLY A 241 -10.06 8.24 -22.48
C GLY A 241 -9.41 9.07 -21.38
N ARG A 242 -10.06 10.19 -21.00
CA ARG A 242 -9.52 11.16 -20.03
C ARG A 242 -9.30 10.54 -18.65
N ASP A 243 -10.08 9.52 -18.31
CA ASP A 243 -10.06 8.84 -17.00
C ASP A 243 -8.69 8.19 -16.70
N ALA A 244 -7.91 7.84 -17.72
CA ALA A 244 -6.53 7.35 -17.53
C ALA A 244 -5.59 8.41 -16.92
N TYR A 245 -5.90 9.70 -17.08
CA TYR A 245 -5.12 10.83 -16.58
C TYR A 245 -5.59 11.34 -15.23
N ASN A 246 -6.58 10.70 -14.61
CA ASN A 246 -7.12 11.08 -13.31
C ASN A 246 -6.05 11.05 -12.22
N LEU A 247 -6.03 12.04 -11.33
CA LEU A 247 -5.21 12.01 -10.14
C LEU A 247 -5.91 11.18 -9.06
N ALA A 248 -5.52 9.91 -8.98
CA ALA A 248 -6.29 8.86 -8.31
C ALA A 248 -6.14 8.86 -6.79
N GLU A 249 -4.98 9.27 -6.29
CA GLU A 249 -4.66 9.16 -4.88
C GLU A 249 -3.71 10.25 -4.43
N LEU A 250 -3.94 10.73 -3.21
CA LEU A 250 -2.96 11.40 -2.37
C LEU A 250 -2.77 10.54 -1.12
N GLY A 251 -1.54 10.10 -0.85
CA GLY A 251 -1.22 9.39 0.37
C GLY A 251 0.01 9.93 1.09
N ILE A 252 0.01 9.76 2.41
CA ILE A 252 1.05 10.20 3.34
C ILE A 252 1.57 8.97 4.08
N GLY A 253 2.84 8.64 3.90
CA GLY A 253 3.47 7.49 4.54
C GLY A 253 3.77 7.74 6.03
N THR A 254 3.52 6.71 6.85
CA THR A 254 3.63 6.78 8.32
C THR A 254 4.46 5.65 8.93
N ASN A 255 4.93 4.69 8.12
CA ASN A 255 5.78 3.60 8.56
C ASN A 255 7.22 4.08 8.80
N VAL A 256 7.50 4.46 10.05
CA VAL A 256 8.81 4.96 10.50
C VAL A 256 9.92 3.91 10.49
N ALA A 257 9.62 2.62 10.29
CA ALA A 257 10.63 1.58 10.14
C ALA A 257 11.34 1.62 8.78
N VAL A 258 10.72 2.27 7.78
CA VAL A 258 11.30 2.44 6.44
C VAL A 258 12.30 3.59 6.44
N THR A 259 13.53 3.30 6.83
CA THR A 259 14.60 4.32 6.95
C THR A 259 15.21 4.73 5.62
N GLU A 260 15.01 3.94 4.56
CA GLU A 260 15.46 4.24 3.20
C GLU A 260 14.55 3.60 2.15
N LEU A 261 14.30 4.30 1.04
CA LEU A 261 13.52 3.75 -0.06
C LEU A 261 14.31 2.63 -0.77
N VAL A 262 13.62 1.54 -1.12
CA VAL A 262 14.24 0.33 -1.70
C VAL A 262 13.82 0.07 -3.15
N GLY A 263 12.99 0.93 -3.74
CA GLY A 263 12.47 0.77 -5.10
C GLY A 263 11.26 -0.16 -5.18
N SER A 264 10.62 -0.45 -4.05
CA SER A 264 9.40 -1.25 -3.97
C SER A 264 8.24 -0.32 -3.64
N VAL A 265 7.36 -0.06 -4.61
CA VAL A 265 6.17 0.79 -4.41
C VAL A 265 5.40 0.40 -3.14
N LEU A 266 5.07 -0.90 -2.97
CA LEU A 266 4.43 -1.46 -1.76
C LEU A 266 5.05 -0.98 -0.42
N LEU A 267 6.36 -0.77 -0.36
CA LEU A 267 7.03 -0.32 0.86
C LEU A 267 7.24 1.18 0.90
N ASP A 268 7.71 1.72 -0.22
CA ASP A 268 8.20 3.08 -0.33
C ASP A 268 7.06 4.10 -0.19
N GLU A 269 5.84 3.75 -0.60
CA GLU A 269 4.63 4.57 -0.40
C GLU A 269 4.25 4.67 1.09
N LYS A 270 4.53 3.62 1.88
CA LYS A 270 4.26 3.60 3.33
C LYS A 270 5.33 4.33 4.13
N ALA A 271 6.44 4.75 3.52
CA ALA A 271 7.60 5.24 4.26
C ALA A 271 7.27 6.52 5.06
N GLY A 272 7.60 6.52 6.36
CA GLY A 272 7.35 7.66 7.24
C GLY A 272 7.92 8.97 6.68
N GLY A 273 7.06 9.94 6.45
CA GLY A 273 7.44 11.28 6.00
C GLY A 273 7.58 11.43 4.48
N THR A 274 7.15 10.46 3.69
CA THR A 274 6.96 10.61 2.25
C THR A 274 5.51 10.97 1.93
N VAL A 275 5.32 11.45 0.71
CA VAL A 275 3.99 11.58 0.08
C VAL A 275 4.03 10.76 -1.20
N HIS A 276 2.95 10.07 -1.53
CA HIS A 276 2.77 9.50 -2.87
C HIS A 276 1.52 10.07 -3.53
N ILE A 277 1.60 10.12 -4.86
CA ILE A 277 0.51 10.58 -5.71
C ILE A 277 0.35 9.53 -6.81
N ALA A 278 -0.88 9.04 -6.99
CA ALA A 278 -1.20 8.03 -8.00
C ALA A 278 -1.95 8.62 -9.19
N ILE A 279 -1.76 8.02 -10.36
CA ILE A 279 -2.47 8.35 -11.60
C ILE A 279 -3.32 7.15 -12.05
N GLY A 280 -4.58 7.39 -12.38
CA GLY A 280 -5.49 6.42 -12.99
C GLY A 280 -6.70 6.08 -12.11
N ASP A 281 -6.80 4.81 -11.74
CA ASP A 281 -7.96 4.20 -11.11
C ASP A 281 -8.08 4.54 -9.62
N ASP A 282 -9.26 5.00 -9.19
CA ASP A 282 -9.54 5.37 -7.78
C ASP A 282 -10.78 4.70 -7.17
N HIS A 283 -11.50 3.88 -7.95
CA HIS A 283 -12.78 3.29 -7.52
C HIS A 283 -12.68 2.44 -6.25
N ALA A 284 -11.53 1.81 -5.99
CA ALA A 284 -11.30 0.99 -4.81
C ALA A 284 -11.03 1.80 -3.53
N MET A 285 -10.86 3.13 -3.65
CA MET A 285 -10.46 4.06 -2.58
C MET A 285 -11.49 5.17 -2.35
N GLY A 286 -12.74 4.97 -2.80
CA GLY A 286 -13.84 5.93 -2.64
C GLY A 286 -13.97 6.96 -3.76
N GLY A 287 -13.18 6.83 -4.82
CA GLY A 287 -13.34 7.58 -6.07
C GLY A 287 -14.41 6.98 -7.00
N ASP A 288 -14.61 7.63 -8.15
CA ASP A 288 -15.64 7.27 -9.15
C ASP A 288 -15.04 6.88 -10.51
N VAL A 289 -13.72 6.90 -10.64
CA VAL A 289 -12.98 6.70 -11.87
C VAL A 289 -12.47 5.27 -11.97
N HIS A 290 -12.79 4.64 -13.10
CA HIS A 290 -12.29 3.32 -13.46
C HIS A 290 -11.24 3.42 -14.56
N ALA A 291 -10.03 2.94 -14.30
CA ALA A 291 -8.94 2.90 -15.28
C ALA A 291 -8.16 1.57 -15.22
N PRO A 292 -7.49 1.14 -16.31
CA PRO A 292 -6.69 -0.08 -16.31
C PRO A 292 -5.30 0.10 -15.67
N ILE A 293 -5.02 1.29 -15.12
CA ILE A 293 -3.74 1.66 -14.52
C ILE A 293 -3.97 2.34 -13.16
N HIS A 294 -3.00 2.16 -12.27
CA HIS A 294 -2.85 2.89 -11.03
C HIS A 294 -1.34 3.01 -10.81
N LEU A 295 -0.81 4.22 -10.97
CA LEU A 295 0.63 4.47 -11.07
C LEU A 295 1.12 5.37 -9.93
N ASP A 296 1.68 4.76 -8.90
CA ASP A 296 2.21 5.44 -7.70
C ASP A 296 3.58 6.07 -7.91
N GLY A 297 3.65 7.37 -7.68
CA GLY A 297 4.89 8.13 -7.62
C GLY A 297 5.19 8.60 -6.19
N ILE A 298 6.35 8.19 -5.65
CA ILE A 298 6.78 8.53 -4.30
C ILE A 298 7.66 9.78 -4.31
N LEU A 299 7.28 10.78 -3.52
CA LEU A 299 7.96 12.06 -3.31
C LEU A 299 8.71 12.05 -1.98
N THR A 300 9.96 12.50 -2.00
CA THR A 300 10.76 12.68 -0.78
C THR A 300 10.85 14.15 -0.35
N GLU A 301 11.13 14.37 0.93
CA GLU A 301 11.23 15.71 1.54
C GLU A 301 10.01 16.63 1.31
N PRO A 302 8.76 16.14 1.40
CA PRO A 302 7.59 17.00 1.25
C PRO A 302 7.42 17.91 2.47
N THR A 303 6.94 19.12 2.25
CA THR A 303 6.18 19.89 3.25
C THR A 303 4.71 19.80 2.87
N VAL A 304 3.88 19.31 3.78
CA VAL A 304 2.43 19.19 3.60
C VAL A 304 1.74 20.28 4.42
N TYR A 305 0.73 20.91 3.83
CA TYR A 305 -0.11 21.93 4.45
C TYR A 305 -1.56 21.48 4.43
N ALA A 306 -2.26 21.63 5.55
CA ALA A 306 -3.71 21.49 5.68
C ALA A 306 -4.31 22.89 5.92
N ASP A 307 -5.14 23.37 5.00
CA ASP A 307 -5.72 24.73 5.02
C ASP A 307 -4.68 25.85 5.24
N GLY A 308 -3.47 25.65 4.72
CA GLY A 308 -2.34 26.58 4.82
C GLY A 308 -1.50 26.46 6.10
N GLU A 309 -1.86 25.58 7.06
CA GLU A 309 -1.04 25.25 8.22
C GLU A 309 -0.15 24.04 7.91
N VAL A 310 1.14 24.11 8.25
CA VAL A 310 2.07 22.99 8.06
C VAL A 310 1.71 21.88 9.05
N ILE A 311 1.59 20.65 8.55
CA ILE A 311 1.37 19.47 9.40
C ILE A 311 2.70 18.83 9.78
N ASP A 312 2.72 18.12 10.91
CA ASP A 312 3.84 17.32 11.35
C ASP A 312 3.79 15.94 10.68
N LEU A 313 4.83 15.59 9.93
CA LEU A 313 5.00 14.28 9.31
C LEU A 313 5.84 13.35 10.20
N PRO A 314 5.56 12.03 10.22
CA PRO A 314 6.36 11.08 10.99
C PRO A 314 7.81 11.04 10.51
N GLU A 315 8.76 11.17 11.44
CA GLU A 315 10.19 11.09 11.12
C GLU A 315 10.76 9.70 11.43
N THR A 316 11.55 9.15 10.51
CA THR A 316 12.27 7.88 10.69
C THR A 316 13.40 7.96 11.74
N ASN A 317 13.73 9.16 12.21
CA ASN A 317 14.81 9.43 13.17
C ASN A 317 14.32 10.17 14.42
N GLY A 318 13.26 9.68 15.06
CA GLY A 318 12.83 10.22 16.36
C GLY A 318 11.74 9.40 17.02
N ASP A 319 12.09 8.32 17.75
CA ASP A 319 11.92 8.22 19.21
C ASP A 319 12.82 7.12 19.79
#